data_AF-A0A538MGP7-F1
#
_entry.id   AF-A0A538MGP7-F1
#
_cell.length_a   1.000
_cell.length_b   1.000
_cell.length_c   1.000
_cell.angle_alpha   90.00
_cell.angle_beta   90.00
_cell.angle_gamma   90.00
#
_symmetry.space_group_name_H-M   'P 1'
#
loop_
_entity.id
_entity.type
_entity.pdbx_description
1 polymer ?
#
loop_
_entity_poly.entity_id
_entity_poly.type
_entity_poly.pdbx_seq_one_letter_code
_entity_poly.pdbx_strand_id
1 'polypeptide(L)' 'HAGMVVVADGSSESAERLERVLTTDPGTGVLRHLDAGYPEAVEAAARHGLEPPMAPSAR' A
#
# COMPACT_ATOMS: atom_id res chain seq x y z
N HIS A 1 -15.49 -4.84 -0.93
CA HIS A 1 -14.98 -3.60 -1.55
C HIS A 1 -15.09 -2.49 -0.51
N ALA A 2 -14.16 -1.54 -0.55
CA ALA A 2 -14.11 -0.39 0.35
C ALA A 2 -13.71 0.84 -0.47
N GLY A 3 -14.08 2.03 0.00
CA GLY A 3 -13.71 3.30 -0.63
C GLY A 3 -13.03 4.22 0.36
N MET A 4 -12.11 5.03 -0.11
CA MET A 4 -11.37 6.01 0.68
C MET A 4 -11.40 7.38 -0.02
N VAL A 5 -11.54 8.46 0.76
CA VAL A 5 -11.47 9.85 0.29
C VAL A 5 -10.65 10.65 1.29
N VAL A 6 -9.67 11.41 0.79
CA VAL A 6 -8.86 12.36 1.57
C VAL A 6 -8.86 13.71 0.85
N VAL A 7 -8.94 14.81 1.60
CA VAL A 7 -9.03 16.18 1.06
C VAL A 7 -7.66 16.85 1.12
N ALA A 8 -7.25 17.48 0.02
CA ALA A 8 -6.09 18.36 -0.05
C ALA A 8 -6.55 19.82 0.11
N ASP A 9 -6.55 20.32 1.35
CA ASP A 9 -6.99 21.69 1.68
C ASP A 9 -5.84 22.71 1.78
N GLY A 10 -4.59 22.27 1.58
CA GLY A 10 -3.38 23.11 1.64
C GLY A 10 -2.80 23.28 3.05
N SER A 11 -3.40 22.71 4.09
CA SER A 11 -2.83 22.68 5.44
C SER A 11 -1.65 21.69 5.56
N SER A 12 -0.79 21.91 6.57
CA SER A 12 0.27 20.95 6.91
C SER A 12 -0.29 19.60 7.41
N GLU A 13 -1.42 19.61 8.11
CA GLU A 13 -2.10 18.39 8.53
C GLU A 13 -2.62 17.57 7.34
N SER A 14 -3.19 18.23 6.32
CA SER A 14 -3.67 17.50 5.14
C SER A 14 -2.51 16.90 4.35
N ALA A 15 -1.35 17.57 4.28
CA ALA A 15 -0.14 17.02 3.68
C ALA A 15 0.29 15.69 4.36
N GLU A 16 0.34 15.65 5.69
CA GLU A 16 0.69 14.43 6.45
C GLU A 16 -0.33 13.30 6.22
N ARG A 17 -1.62 13.64 6.18
CA ARG A 17 -2.69 12.66 5.90
C ARG A 17 -2.60 12.12 4.47
N LEU A 18 -2.33 12.99 3.49
CA LEU A 18 -2.18 12.60 2.09
C LEU A 18 -1.01 11.65 1.90
N GLU A 19 0.15 11.97 2.48
CA GLU A 19 1.33 11.11 2.39
C GLU A 19 1.03 9.70 2.93
N ARG A 20 0.36 9.61 4.08
CA ARG A 20 -0.02 8.33 4.67
C ARG A 20 -1.04 7.59 3.83
N VAL A 21 -2.16 8.23 3.49
CA VAL A 21 -3.29 7.57 2.79
C VAL A 21 -2.88 7.13 1.39
N LEU A 22 -2.18 7.98 0.63
CA LEU A 22 -1.75 7.68 -0.73
C LEU A 22 -0.58 6.70 -0.78
N THR A 23 0.03 6.37 0.37
CA THR A 23 1.00 5.28 0.51
C THR A 23 0.30 3.98 0.91
N THR A 24 -0.54 4.02 1.94
CA THR A 24 -1.10 2.81 2.55
C THR A 24 -2.24 2.19 1.77
N ASP A 25 -3.09 2.98 1.13
CA ASP A 25 -4.23 2.47 0.33
C ASP A 25 -3.75 1.63 -0.87
N PRO A 26 -2.88 2.14 -1.77
CA PRO A 26 -2.31 1.29 -2.83
C PRO A 26 -1.36 0.22 -2.28
N GLY A 27 -0.59 0.52 -1.23
CA GLY A 27 0.32 -0.44 -0.60
C GLY A 27 -0.40 -1.70 -0.12
N THR A 28 -1.60 -1.55 0.46
CA THR A 28 -2.46 -2.68 0.85
C THR A 28 -2.87 -3.53 -0.36
N GLY A 29 -3.12 -2.89 -1.51
CA GLY A 29 -3.36 -3.58 -2.77
C GLY A 29 -2.17 -4.43 -3.22
N VAL A 30 -0.95 -3.88 -3.16
CA VAL A 30 0.28 -4.63 -3.47
C VAL A 30 0.46 -5.81 -2.53
N LEU A 31 0.37 -5.58 -1.22
CA LEU A 31 0.52 -6.63 -0.20
C LEU A 31 -0.50 -7.76 -0.37
N ARG A 32 -1.75 -7.43 -0.75
CA ARG A 32 -2.79 -8.41 -1.06
C ARG A 32 -2.40 -9.32 -2.24
N HIS A 33 -1.84 -8.74 -3.31
CA HIS A 33 -1.42 -9.55 -4.47
C HIS A 33 -0.13 -10.32 -4.19
N LEU A 34 0.75 -9.76 -3.36
CA LEU A 34 1.94 -10.46 -2.89
C LEU A 34 1.56 -11.72 -2.09
N ASP A 35 0.60 -11.62 -1.17
CA ASP A 35 0.08 -12.78 -0.42
C ASP A 35 -0.56 -13.84 -1.34
N ALA A 36 -1.17 -13.41 -2.46
CA ALA A 36 -1.74 -14.30 -3.46
C ALA A 36 -0.70 -14.94 -4.40
N GLY A 37 0.58 -14.54 -4.32
CA GLY A 37 1.69 -15.14 -5.06
C GLY A 37 1.98 -14.51 -6.44
N TYR A 38 1.52 -13.29 -6.71
CA TYR A 38 1.78 -12.61 -7.99
C TYR A 38 3.23 -12.11 -8.09
N PRO A 39 4.02 -12.52 -9.12
CA PRO A 39 5.41 -12.09 -9.26
C PRO A 39 5.59 -10.57 -9.36
N GLU A 40 4.68 -9.89 -10.07
CA GLU A 40 4.73 -8.43 -10.24
C GLU A 40 4.55 -7.70 -8.90
N ALA A 41 3.80 -8.29 -7.96
CA ALA A 41 3.61 -7.76 -6.63
C ALA A 41 4.86 -7.94 -5.75
N VAL A 42 5.63 -9.03 -5.94
CA VAL A 42 6.94 -9.21 -5.30
C VAL A 42 7.91 -8.11 -5.71
N GLU A 43 7.99 -7.82 -7.02
CA GLU A 43 8.83 -6.73 -7.50
C GLU A 43 8.35 -5.37 -7.00
N ALA A 44 7.04 -5.12 -7.02
CA ALA A 44 6.47 -3.87 -6.53
C ALA A 44 6.74 -3.67 -5.03
N ALA A 45 6.58 -4.71 -4.22
CA ALA A 45 6.87 -4.67 -2.79
C ALA A 45 8.35 -4.37 -2.53
N ALA A 46 9.26 -5.02 -3.26
CA ALA A 46 10.69 -4.75 -3.15
C ALA A 46 11.06 -3.32 -3.57
N ARG A 47 10.52 -2.82 -4.71
CA ARG A 47 10.78 -1.45 -5.21
C ARG A 47 10.30 -0.37 -4.24
N HIS A 48 9.20 -0.62 -3.54
CA HIS A 48 8.56 0.36 -2.65
C HIS A 48 8.81 0.10 -1.16
N GLY A 49 9.66 -0.87 -0.80
CA GLY A 49 10.01 -1.18 0.59
C GLY A 49 8.82 -1.67 1.42
N LEU A 50 7.87 -2.37 0.80
CA LEU A 50 6.71 -2.93 1.49
C LEU A 50 7.07 -4.31 2.05
N GLU A 51 7.09 -4.43 3.38
CA GLU A 51 7.41 -5.68 4.06
C GLU A 51 6.16 -6.25 4.75
N PRO A 52 5.67 -7.44 4.36
CA PRO A 52 4.56 -8.08 5.05
C PRO A 52 5.03 -8.62 6.41
N PRO A 53 4.20 -8.58 7.47
CA PRO A 53 4.56 -9.15 8.78
C PRO A 53 4.80 -10.66 8.75
N MET A 54 4.22 -11.35 7.77
CA MET A 54 4.37 -12.79 7.56
C MET A 54 4.93 -13.01 6.16
N ALA A 55 5.78 -14.02 5.99
CA ALA A 55 6.18 -14.44 4.66
C ALA A 55 4.93 -14.82 3.84
N PRO A 56 4.84 -14.40 2.56
CA PRO A 56 3.72 -14.78 1.70
C PRO A 56 3.60 -16.30 1.65
N SER A 57 2.36 -16.78 1.67
CA SER A 57 2.07 -18.21 1.62
C SER A 57 2.65 -18.81 0.34
N ALA A 58 3.64 -19.69 0.48
CA ALA A 58 4.13 -20.48 -0.63
C ALA A 58 3.00 -21.43 -1.07
N ARG A 59 2.39 -21.14 -2.22
CA ARG A 59 1.55 -22.10 -2.93
C ARG A 59 2.39 -22.90 -3.90
#